data_AF-A0A176WIW6-F1
#
_entry.id   AF-A0A176WIW6-F1
#
_cell.length_a   1.000
_cell.length_b   1.000
_cell.length_c   1.000
_cell.angle_alpha   90.00
_cell.angle_beta   90.00
_cell.angle_gamma   90.00
#
_symmetry.space_group_name_H-M   'P 1'
#
loop_
_entity.id
_entity.type
_entity.pdbx_description
1 polymer ?
#
loop_
_entity_poly.entity_id
_entity_poly.type
_entity_poly.pdbx_seq_one_letter_code
_entity_poly.pdbx_strand_id
1 'polypeptide(L)'
;MEGSPHRRWSAVLRALCTFFALAVSSSAQEFLSIDCGADVGRTDGAGIKWLTDDGYVKTGMNVQLRTTEISTLSTARVFTEKRSKHCYVLPVQKNSTYLLRTIQYAGESTSTASIAFPVSFNVTVNNEVWYSFSGQTDRDRDTTFYESVFYSIQKEEVDACFVAGALGTPFVNSIEMRKLNPLSYYEVQRGGVYRFLVFVGRYNTGQPSNSSYIS
;
A
#
# COMPACT_ATOMS: atom_id res chain seq x y z
N MET A 1 -3.28 47.24 42.50
CA MET A 1 -3.86 45.91 42.19
C MET A 1 -2.76 45.09 41.53
N GLU A 2 -1.85 44.55 42.33
CA GLU A 2 -0.70 43.77 41.85
C GLU A 2 -1.15 42.32 41.57
N GLY A 3 -1.07 41.88 40.32
CA GLY A 3 -1.32 40.49 39.97
C GLY A 3 -0.17 39.60 40.43
N SER A 4 -0.47 38.59 41.27
CA SER A 4 0.50 37.60 41.78
C SER A 4 1.39 37.00 40.68
N PRO A 5 2.73 37.03 40.83
CA PRO A 5 3.68 36.56 39.82
C PRO A 5 3.51 35.07 39.50
N HIS A 6 3.07 34.26 40.47
CA HIS A 6 2.83 32.82 40.29
C HIS A 6 1.71 32.50 39.28
N ARG A 7 0.73 33.40 39.12
CA ARG A 7 -0.38 33.22 38.18
C ARG A 7 0.03 33.45 36.73
N ARG A 8 1.09 34.24 36.51
CA ARG A 8 1.61 34.52 35.16
C ARG A 8 2.49 33.37 34.66
N TRP A 9 3.24 32.73 35.55
CA TRP A 9 4.11 31.59 35.22
C TRP A 9 3.31 30.32 34.91
N SER A 10 2.20 30.08 35.62
CA SER A 10 1.31 28.96 35.34
C SER A 10 0.58 29.09 33.99
N ALA A 11 0.21 30.31 33.60
CA ALA A 11 -0.38 30.58 32.29
C ALA A 11 0.62 30.38 31.15
N VAL A 12 1.87 30.82 31.33
CA VAL A 12 2.95 30.61 30.35
C VAL A 12 3.29 29.13 30.21
N LEU A 13 3.41 28.38 31.31
CA LEU A 13 3.65 26.93 31.25
C LEU A 13 2.51 26.17 30.55
N ARG A 14 1.25 26.51 30.84
CA ARG A 14 0.09 25.90 30.18
C ARG A 14 0.07 26.20 28.69
N ALA A 15 0.35 27.45 28.30
CA ALA A 15 0.44 27.86 26.91
C ALA A 15 1.58 27.12 26.17
N LEU A 16 2.75 26.96 26.80
CA LEU A 16 3.89 26.21 26.25
C LEU A 16 3.54 24.72 26.09
N CYS A 17 2.90 24.10 27.08
CA CYS A 17 2.46 22.70 26.99
C CYS A 17 1.40 22.49 25.90
N THR A 18 0.47 23.42 25.71
CA THR A 18 -0.50 23.33 24.60
C THR A 18 0.16 23.55 23.23
N PHE A 19 1.14 24.45 23.13
CA PHE A 19 1.89 24.67 21.89
C PHE A 19 2.77 23.46 21.53
N PHE A 20 3.38 22.82 22.55
CA PHE A 20 4.15 21.58 22.37
C PHE A 20 3.24 20.40 22.03
N ALA A 21 2.05 20.29 22.63
CA ALA A 21 1.07 19.27 22.28
C ALA A 21 0.52 19.43 20.84
N LEU A 22 0.34 20.67 20.36
CA LEU A 22 -0.02 20.97 18.98
C LEU A 22 1.14 20.69 18.00
N ALA A 23 2.40 20.91 18.41
CA ALA A 23 3.58 20.62 17.60
C ALA A 23 3.93 19.11 17.50
N VAL A 24 3.39 18.27 18.38
CA VAL A 24 3.57 16.80 18.37
C VAL A 24 2.55 16.10 17.45
N SER A 25 1.75 16.84 16.67
CA SER A 25 1.15 16.28 15.46
C SER A 25 2.21 16.23 14.35
N SER A 26 3.25 15.42 14.56
CA SER A 26 4.21 15.12 13.51
C SER A 26 3.43 14.51 12.36
N SER A 27 3.51 15.13 11.19
CA SER A 27 2.90 14.67 9.94
C SER A 27 3.62 13.42 9.43
N ALA A 28 3.66 12.36 10.24
CA ALA A 28 3.76 11.02 9.70
C ALA A 28 2.55 10.91 8.77
N GLN A 29 2.80 10.99 7.46
CA GLN A 29 1.80 10.57 6.48
C GLN A 29 1.34 9.20 6.97
N GLU A 30 0.08 9.11 7.41
CA GLU A 30 -0.51 7.84 7.82
C GLU A 30 -0.23 6.85 6.70
N PHE A 31 0.18 5.64 7.07
CA PHE A 31 0.39 4.59 6.11
C PHE A 31 -0.88 4.40 5.27
N LEU A 32 -0.71 4.25 3.96
CA LEU A 32 -1.82 3.93 3.09
C LEU A 32 -1.89 2.41 2.97
N SER A 33 -3.01 1.82 3.36
CA SER A 33 -3.28 0.40 3.19
C SER A 33 -4.68 0.26 2.60
N ILE A 34 -4.75 -0.28 1.39
CA ILE A 34 -5.97 -0.40 0.61
C ILE A 34 -6.33 -1.89 0.52
N ASP A 35 -7.55 -2.20 0.94
CA ASP A 35 -8.20 -3.49 0.80
C ASP A 35 -9.01 -3.49 -0.50
N CYS A 36 -8.42 -4.07 -1.55
CA CYS A 36 -8.97 -3.96 -2.90
C CYS A 36 -10.22 -4.82 -3.05
N GLY A 37 -11.30 -4.20 -3.55
CA GLY A 37 -12.61 -4.83 -3.68
C GLY A 37 -13.42 -4.95 -2.39
N ALA A 38 -12.96 -4.35 -1.28
CA ALA A 38 -13.73 -4.29 -0.05
C ALA A 38 -14.80 -3.18 -0.09
N ASP A 39 -15.99 -3.49 0.41
CA ASP A 39 -17.11 -2.52 0.44
C ASP A 39 -17.03 -1.59 1.66
N VAL A 40 -16.29 -1.98 2.70
CA VAL A 40 -16.18 -1.24 3.96
C VAL A 40 -14.74 -1.29 4.48
N GLY A 41 -14.23 -0.14 4.92
CA GLY A 41 -12.92 -0.04 5.58
C GLY A 41 -12.92 -0.70 6.96
N ARG A 42 -11.74 -1.12 7.41
CA ARG A 42 -11.57 -1.88 8.67
C ARG A 42 -10.23 -1.62 9.32
N THR A 43 -10.06 -2.09 10.54
CA THR A 43 -8.75 -2.12 11.23
C THR A 43 -8.44 -3.56 11.59
N ASP A 44 -7.23 -4.04 11.28
CA ASP A 44 -6.84 -5.41 11.59
C ASP A 44 -6.31 -5.56 13.04
N GLY A 45 -5.98 -6.80 13.42
CA GLY A 45 -5.46 -7.11 14.76
C GLY A 45 -4.09 -6.48 15.06
N ALA A 46 -3.37 -6.01 14.05
CA ALA A 46 -2.11 -5.27 14.21
C ALA A 46 -2.36 -3.74 14.34
N GLY A 47 -3.61 -3.29 14.30
CA GLY A 47 -3.98 -1.89 14.37
C GLY A 47 -3.81 -1.14 13.04
N ILE A 48 -3.58 -1.85 11.92
CA ILE A 48 -3.46 -1.22 10.60
C ILE A 48 -4.86 -0.89 10.10
N LYS A 49 -5.09 0.38 9.78
CA LYS A 49 -6.30 0.85 9.10
C LYS A 49 -6.22 0.49 7.62
N TRP A 50 -7.21 -0.25 7.14
CA TRP A 50 -7.40 -0.65 5.76
C TRP A 50 -8.58 0.11 5.17
N LEU A 51 -8.34 0.86 4.10
CA LEU A 51 -9.33 1.65 3.36
C LEU A 51 -9.90 0.83 2.19
N THR A 52 -11.11 1.17 1.72
CA THR A 52 -11.60 0.68 0.43
C THR A 52 -10.83 1.33 -0.72
N ASP A 53 -10.95 0.78 -1.93
CA ASP A 53 -10.22 1.27 -3.11
C ASP A 53 -10.97 2.32 -3.95
N ASP A 54 -12.23 2.63 -3.64
CA ASP A 54 -13.09 3.51 -4.43
C ASP A 54 -12.51 4.91 -4.70
N GLY A 55 -11.71 5.42 -3.76
CA GLY A 55 -11.05 6.72 -3.88
C GLY A 55 -9.81 6.73 -4.79
N TYR A 56 -9.30 5.56 -5.16
CA TYR A 56 -7.99 5.41 -5.81
C TYR A 56 -8.09 4.83 -7.22
N VAL A 57 -9.13 4.07 -7.54
CA VAL A 57 -9.33 3.44 -8.85
C VAL A 57 -10.79 3.53 -9.28
N LYS A 58 -11.03 3.67 -10.59
CA LYS A 58 -12.38 3.87 -11.17
C LYS A 58 -12.88 2.71 -12.02
N THR A 59 -12.11 1.64 -12.10
CA THR A 59 -12.37 0.50 -12.98
C THR A 59 -12.29 -0.81 -12.22
N GLY A 60 -12.78 -1.86 -12.82
CA GLY A 60 -12.85 -3.19 -12.25
C GLY A 60 -14.10 -3.41 -11.41
N MET A 61 -14.26 -4.64 -11.00
CA MET A 61 -15.34 -5.12 -10.16
C MET A 61 -14.79 -5.81 -8.92
N ASN A 62 -15.57 -5.76 -7.84
CA ASN A 62 -15.23 -6.39 -6.57
C ASN A 62 -15.54 -7.89 -6.65
N VAL A 63 -14.64 -8.72 -6.15
CA VAL A 63 -14.79 -10.17 -6.05
C VAL A 63 -14.53 -10.61 -4.62
N GLN A 64 -15.43 -11.43 -4.09
CA GLN A 64 -15.32 -12.02 -2.76
C GLN A 64 -14.69 -13.41 -2.86
N LEU A 65 -13.68 -13.67 -2.05
CA LEU A 65 -12.86 -14.88 -2.07
C LEU A 65 -12.93 -15.60 -0.72
N ARG A 66 -12.90 -16.93 -0.76
CA ARG A 66 -12.74 -17.78 0.42
C ARG A 66 -11.30 -17.76 0.87
N THR A 67 -11.07 -17.40 2.12
CA THR A 67 -9.79 -17.53 2.80
C THR A 67 -9.99 -17.63 4.31
N THR A 68 -9.06 -18.29 4.99
CA THR A 68 -9.01 -18.37 6.46
C THR A 68 -7.83 -17.61 7.05
N GLU A 69 -7.01 -16.96 6.23
CA GLU A 69 -5.70 -16.42 6.65
C GLU A 69 -5.75 -14.94 7.02
N ILE A 70 -5.91 -14.08 6.01
CA ILE A 70 -5.78 -12.63 6.13
C ILE A 70 -7.00 -12.00 5.46
N SER A 71 -7.64 -11.08 6.16
CA SER A 71 -8.86 -10.41 5.69
C SER A 71 -8.67 -9.66 4.37
N THR A 72 -7.46 -9.19 4.04
CA THR A 72 -7.21 -8.51 2.74
C THR A 72 -7.20 -9.48 1.57
N LEU A 73 -7.17 -10.78 1.83
CA LEU A 73 -7.24 -11.81 0.79
C LEU A 73 -8.67 -12.28 0.55
N SER A 74 -9.65 -11.89 1.39
CA SER A 74 -11.06 -12.23 1.18
C SER A 74 -11.73 -11.38 0.11
N THR A 75 -11.06 -10.33 -0.36
CA THR A 75 -11.55 -9.48 -1.45
C THR A 75 -10.47 -9.27 -2.50
N ALA A 76 -10.91 -9.03 -3.73
CA ALA A 76 -10.05 -8.60 -4.82
C ALA A 76 -10.80 -7.62 -5.71
N ARG A 77 -10.05 -6.71 -6.34
CA ARG A 77 -10.53 -5.96 -7.51
C ARG A 77 -10.03 -6.64 -8.78
N VAL A 78 -10.95 -6.91 -9.70
CA VAL A 78 -10.69 -7.58 -10.98
C VAL A 78 -11.05 -6.64 -12.14
N PHE A 79 -10.12 -6.42 -13.06
CA PHE A 79 -10.21 -5.37 -14.08
C PHE A 79 -10.85 -5.84 -15.39
N THR A 80 -12.16 -6.10 -15.38
CA THR A 80 -12.87 -6.76 -16.48
C THR A 80 -13.16 -5.90 -17.72
N GLU A 81 -13.05 -4.58 -17.62
CA GLU A 81 -13.35 -3.70 -18.75
C GLU A 81 -12.36 -3.86 -19.89
N LYS A 82 -12.81 -3.64 -21.13
CA LYS A 82 -11.95 -3.68 -22.33
C LYS A 82 -11.04 -2.44 -22.39
N ARG A 83 -10.03 -2.39 -21.51
CA ARG A 83 -8.96 -1.39 -21.46
C ARG A 83 -7.64 -2.12 -21.33
N SER A 84 -6.59 -1.56 -21.94
CA SER A 84 -5.25 -2.15 -21.83
C SER A 84 -4.59 -1.88 -20.48
N LYS A 85 -5.08 -0.88 -19.73
CA LYS A 85 -4.43 -0.35 -18.53
C LYS A 85 -5.45 0.18 -17.53
N HIS A 86 -5.28 -0.19 -16.26
CA HIS A 86 -6.09 0.23 -15.13
C HIS A 86 -5.18 0.76 -14.02
N CYS A 87 -5.40 1.98 -13.53
CA CYS A 87 -4.47 2.65 -12.63
C CYS A 87 -5.11 3.00 -11.30
N TYR A 88 -4.39 2.71 -10.23
CA TYR A 88 -4.57 3.37 -8.95
C TYR A 88 -3.77 4.67 -8.95
N VAL A 89 -4.41 5.77 -8.57
CA VAL A 89 -3.77 7.06 -8.35
C VAL A 89 -3.52 7.21 -6.85
N LEU A 90 -2.27 7.07 -6.42
CA LEU A 90 -1.92 7.02 -5.00
C LEU A 90 -1.25 8.34 -4.56
N PRO A 91 -1.67 8.96 -3.44
CA PRO A 91 -1.14 10.23 -2.99
C PRO A 91 0.28 10.09 -2.39
N VAL A 92 1.22 10.89 -2.85
CA VAL A 92 2.60 10.94 -2.36
C VAL A 92 3.02 12.37 -2.04
N GLN A 93 4.07 12.53 -1.25
CA GLN A 93 4.72 13.81 -1.02
C GLN A 93 5.88 13.97 -1.98
N LYS A 94 6.15 15.23 -2.38
CA LYS A 94 7.36 15.59 -3.11
C LYS A 94 8.60 15.26 -2.27
N ASN A 95 9.71 15.03 -2.96
CA ASN A 95 11.01 14.68 -2.38
C ASN A 95 10.94 13.62 -1.29
N SER A 96 10.21 12.54 -1.53
CA SER A 96 9.95 11.49 -0.54
C SER A 96 10.11 10.09 -1.13
N THR A 97 10.72 9.22 -0.34
CA THR A 97 10.91 7.79 -0.67
C THR A 97 9.74 6.98 -0.12
N TYR A 98 9.24 6.05 -0.91
CA TYR A 98 8.11 5.21 -0.56
C TYR A 98 8.42 3.74 -0.83
N LEU A 99 7.98 2.88 0.08
CA LEU A 99 7.77 1.46 -0.16
C LEU A 99 6.36 1.28 -0.73
N LEU A 100 6.23 0.56 -1.84
CA LEU A 100 4.98 0.13 -2.43
C LEU A 100 4.93 -1.40 -2.43
N ARG A 101 3.85 -1.98 -1.91
CA ARG A 101 3.60 -3.42 -1.94
C ARG A 101 2.23 -3.70 -2.54
N THR A 102 2.15 -4.77 -3.32
CA THR A 102 0.88 -5.34 -3.76
C THR A 102 0.82 -6.81 -3.41
N ILE A 103 -0.38 -7.30 -3.10
CA ILE A 103 -0.62 -8.73 -2.87
C ILE A 103 -1.62 -9.26 -3.90
N GLN A 104 -1.31 -10.43 -4.45
CA GLN A 104 -2.12 -11.20 -5.38
C GLN A 104 -2.47 -12.54 -4.73
N TYR A 105 -3.75 -12.81 -4.61
CA TYR A 105 -4.34 -14.06 -4.20
C TYR A 105 -5.63 -14.28 -5.00
N ALA A 106 -5.64 -15.32 -5.83
CA ALA A 106 -6.79 -15.54 -6.71
C ALA A 106 -7.92 -16.32 -6.04
N GLY A 107 -7.61 -17.16 -5.04
CA GLY A 107 -8.58 -17.83 -4.17
C GLY A 107 -9.68 -18.62 -4.86
N GLU A 108 -10.62 -19.14 -4.07
CA GLU A 108 -11.90 -19.64 -4.59
C GLU A 108 -12.96 -18.56 -4.39
N SER A 109 -13.73 -18.22 -5.42
CA SER A 109 -14.79 -17.22 -5.27
C SER A 109 -15.96 -17.75 -4.45
N THR A 110 -16.53 -16.88 -3.60
CA THR A 110 -17.84 -17.12 -2.93
C THR A 110 -19.02 -16.59 -3.73
N SER A 111 -18.76 -15.90 -4.84
CA SER A 111 -19.76 -15.22 -5.67
C SER A 111 -19.74 -15.73 -7.11
N THR A 112 -20.64 -15.22 -7.95
CA THR A 112 -20.64 -15.55 -9.38
C THR A 112 -19.47 -14.94 -10.15
N ALA A 113 -18.84 -13.90 -9.61
CA ALA A 113 -17.64 -13.29 -10.20
C ALA A 113 -16.40 -14.03 -9.69
N SER A 114 -15.45 -14.37 -10.55
CA SER A 114 -14.26 -15.14 -10.18
C SER A 114 -13.03 -14.66 -10.93
N ILE A 115 -11.85 -14.96 -10.38
CA ILE A 115 -10.57 -14.78 -11.09
C ILE A 115 -10.30 -16.02 -11.91
N ALA A 116 -10.21 -15.87 -13.24
CA ALA A 116 -10.01 -16.97 -14.17
C ALA A 116 -8.53 -17.10 -14.56
N PHE A 117 -8.07 -18.35 -14.67
CA PHE A 117 -6.76 -18.71 -15.22
C PHE A 117 -6.92 -19.33 -16.63
N PRO A 118 -5.92 -19.21 -17.52
CA PRO A 118 -4.63 -18.54 -17.32
C PRO A 118 -4.76 -17.01 -17.30
N VAL A 119 -3.85 -16.37 -16.58
CA VAL A 119 -3.81 -14.90 -16.44
C VAL A 119 -2.38 -14.42 -16.61
N SER A 120 -2.20 -13.30 -17.30
CA SER A 120 -0.92 -12.60 -17.35
C SER A 120 -1.13 -11.09 -17.42
N PHE A 121 -0.34 -10.34 -16.67
CA PHE A 121 -0.35 -8.89 -16.68
C PHE A 121 0.94 -8.31 -16.14
N ASN A 122 1.20 -7.05 -16.49
CA ASN A 122 2.29 -6.28 -15.91
C ASN A 122 1.74 -5.29 -14.90
N VAL A 123 2.51 -4.99 -13.88
CA VAL A 123 2.27 -3.87 -12.99
C VAL A 123 3.34 -2.82 -13.23
N THR A 124 2.92 -1.58 -13.43
CA THR A 124 3.82 -0.45 -13.67
C THR A 124 3.71 0.59 -12.58
N VAL A 125 4.83 1.23 -12.24
CA VAL A 125 4.87 2.44 -11.43
C VAL A 125 5.27 3.60 -12.34
N ASN A 126 4.42 4.62 -12.49
CA ASN A 126 4.66 5.75 -13.40
C ASN A 126 5.01 5.32 -14.86
N ASN A 127 4.33 4.28 -15.36
CA ASN A 127 4.55 3.63 -16.67
C ASN A 127 5.81 2.76 -16.81
N GLU A 128 6.67 2.71 -15.81
CA GLU A 128 7.81 1.80 -15.81
C GLU A 128 7.38 0.43 -15.26
N VAL A 129 7.74 -0.66 -15.94
CA VAL A 129 7.37 -2.02 -15.51
C VAL A 129 8.07 -2.34 -14.20
N TRP A 130 7.27 -2.58 -13.16
CA TRP A 130 7.76 -3.01 -11.86
C TRP A 130 7.87 -4.53 -11.78
N TYR A 131 6.80 -5.26 -12.10
CA TYR A 131 6.82 -6.71 -12.19
C TYR A 131 5.80 -7.24 -13.21
N SER A 132 5.95 -8.52 -13.54
CA SER A 132 4.99 -9.29 -14.33
C SER A 132 4.41 -10.40 -13.45
N PHE A 133 3.09 -10.56 -13.50
CA PHE A 133 2.39 -11.67 -12.89
C PHE A 133 1.93 -12.63 -13.99
N SER A 134 2.08 -13.92 -13.76
CA SER A 134 1.46 -14.94 -14.57
C SER A 134 1.05 -16.15 -13.73
N GLY A 135 -0.09 -16.73 -14.07
CA GLY A 135 -0.51 -18.02 -13.53
C GLY A 135 -1.24 -18.80 -14.62
N GLN A 136 -1.13 -20.12 -14.55
CA GLN A 136 -1.63 -21.03 -15.59
C GLN A 136 -2.85 -21.81 -15.14
N THR A 137 -2.90 -22.18 -13.87
CA THR A 137 -3.90 -23.11 -13.33
C THR A 137 -4.42 -22.66 -11.98
N ASP A 138 -5.47 -23.34 -11.52
CA ASP A 138 -6.02 -23.15 -10.17
C ASP A 138 -5.03 -23.49 -9.04
N ARG A 139 -3.88 -24.10 -9.34
CA ARG A 139 -2.81 -24.32 -8.36
C ARG A 139 -1.92 -23.09 -8.17
N ASP A 140 -1.98 -22.12 -9.08
CA ASP A 140 -1.24 -20.86 -9.00
C ASP A 140 -2.04 -19.78 -8.24
N ARG A 141 -2.97 -20.21 -7.37
CA ARG A 141 -3.82 -19.34 -6.55
C ARG A 141 -3.13 -18.87 -5.27
N ASP A 142 -1.95 -19.39 -4.96
CA ASP A 142 -1.21 -19.07 -3.74
C ASP A 142 -0.87 -17.58 -3.64
N THR A 143 -0.83 -17.10 -2.40
CA THR A 143 -0.57 -15.69 -2.09
C THR A 143 0.83 -15.30 -2.54
N THR A 144 0.92 -14.35 -3.46
CA THR A 144 2.17 -13.73 -3.91
C THR A 144 2.15 -12.26 -3.55
N PHE A 145 3.28 -11.73 -3.07
CA PHE A 145 3.44 -10.29 -2.89
C PHE A 145 4.65 -9.78 -3.66
N TYR A 146 4.54 -8.53 -4.10
CA TYR A 146 5.64 -7.79 -4.72
C TYR A 146 5.86 -6.53 -3.92
N GLU A 147 7.12 -6.20 -3.65
CA GLU A 147 7.49 -4.97 -2.95
C GLU A 147 8.56 -4.21 -3.75
N SER A 148 8.42 -2.89 -3.80
CA SER A 148 9.42 -1.98 -4.35
C SER A 148 9.61 -0.73 -3.51
N VAL A 149 10.75 -0.07 -3.69
CA VAL A 149 11.03 1.26 -3.16
C VAL A 149 11.25 2.23 -4.32
N PHE A 150 10.52 3.34 -4.35
CA PHE A 150 10.66 4.39 -5.36
C PHE A 150 10.80 5.78 -4.72
N TYR A 151 11.25 6.76 -5.49
CA TYR A 151 11.38 8.15 -5.06
C TYR A 151 10.48 9.09 -5.87
N SER A 152 9.63 9.85 -5.18
CA SER A 152 8.85 10.92 -5.80
C SER A 152 9.61 12.24 -5.71
N ILE A 153 9.97 12.83 -6.85
CA ILE A 153 10.68 14.13 -6.90
C ILE A 153 9.69 15.29 -6.87
N GLN A 154 8.90 15.45 -7.94
CA GLN A 154 8.03 16.62 -8.13
C GLN A 154 6.54 16.28 -8.13
N LYS A 155 6.18 15.00 -8.15
CA LYS A 155 4.78 14.57 -8.20
C LYS A 155 4.19 14.45 -6.79
N GLU A 156 2.90 14.73 -6.71
CA GLU A 156 2.07 14.51 -5.51
C GLU A 156 1.23 13.25 -5.63
N GLU A 157 1.36 12.54 -6.75
CA GLU A 157 0.67 11.29 -7.03
C GLU A 157 1.63 10.32 -7.73
N VAL A 158 1.40 9.03 -7.51
CA VAL A 158 2.04 7.94 -8.25
C VAL A 158 0.97 7.02 -8.83
N ASP A 159 1.16 6.67 -10.09
CA ASP A 159 0.29 5.72 -10.77
C ASP A 159 0.83 4.30 -10.60
N ALA A 160 0.09 3.45 -9.89
CA ALA A 160 0.31 2.00 -9.86
C ALA A 160 -0.72 1.35 -10.78
N CYS A 161 -0.28 0.85 -11.93
CA CYS A 161 -1.18 0.40 -12.97
C CYS A 161 -1.02 -1.07 -13.36
N PHE A 162 -2.15 -1.73 -13.54
CA PHE A 162 -2.30 -3.09 -13.99
C PHE A 162 -2.56 -3.07 -15.50
N VAL A 163 -1.59 -3.56 -16.27
CA VAL A 163 -1.59 -3.58 -17.73
C VAL A 163 -1.92 -4.99 -18.19
N ALA A 164 -3.07 -5.16 -18.84
CA ALA A 164 -3.55 -6.47 -19.29
C ALA A 164 -2.57 -7.11 -20.28
N GLY A 165 -2.24 -8.38 -20.05
CA GLY A 165 -1.53 -9.21 -20.99
C GLY A 165 -2.45 -9.83 -22.04
N ALA A 166 -1.96 -10.87 -22.72
CA ALA A 166 -2.74 -11.59 -23.73
C ALA A 166 -3.81 -12.52 -23.14
N LEU A 167 -3.70 -12.87 -21.85
CA LEU A 167 -4.54 -13.88 -21.20
C LEU A 167 -5.12 -13.38 -19.88
N GLY A 168 -6.36 -13.78 -19.62
CA GLY A 168 -7.04 -13.52 -18.36
C GLY A 168 -7.30 -12.05 -18.08
N THR A 169 -7.53 -11.74 -16.81
CA THR A 169 -7.89 -10.39 -16.36
C THR A 169 -7.04 -10.01 -15.16
N PRO A 170 -6.36 -8.84 -15.18
CA PRO A 170 -5.55 -8.42 -14.05
C PRO A 170 -6.38 -8.27 -12.77
N PHE A 171 -5.76 -8.52 -11.62
CA PHE A 171 -6.39 -8.41 -10.32
C PHE A 171 -5.40 -8.00 -9.23
N VAL A 172 -5.93 -7.53 -8.10
CA VAL A 172 -5.17 -7.19 -6.90
C VAL A 172 -6.05 -7.30 -5.66
N ASN A 173 -5.47 -7.77 -4.56
CA ASN A 173 -6.15 -7.95 -3.28
C ASN A 173 -5.82 -6.82 -2.31
N SER A 174 -4.56 -6.36 -2.31
CA SER A 174 -4.17 -5.22 -1.51
C SER A 174 -3.08 -4.37 -2.15
N ILE A 175 -3.08 -3.09 -1.78
CA ILE A 175 -2.02 -2.13 -2.10
C ILE A 175 -1.62 -1.43 -0.80
N GLU A 176 -0.33 -1.49 -0.47
CA GLU A 176 0.22 -0.83 0.70
C GLU A 176 1.31 0.15 0.30
N MET A 177 1.27 1.35 0.87
CA MET A 177 2.28 2.37 0.63
C MET A 177 2.74 3.00 1.94
N ARG A 178 4.06 2.96 2.16
CA ARG A 178 4.70 3.45 3.39
C ARG A 178 5.73 4.50 3.01
N LYS A 179 5.61 5.71 3.56
CA LYS A 179 6.68 6.71 3.47
C LYS A 179 7.86 6.22 4.30
N LEU A 180 9.04 6.18 3.70
CA LEU A 180 10.26 5.73 4.37
C LEU A 180 11.04 6.89 4.98
N ASN A 181 11.93 6.56 5.91
CA ASN A 181 12.89 7.53 6.44
C ASN A 181 13.76 8.06 5.30
N PRO A 182 13.97 9.39 5.17
CA PRO A 182 14.81 9.97 4.12
C PRO A 182 16.26 9.48 4.10
N LEU A 183 16.77 8.94 5.21
CA LEU A 183 18.12 8.35 5.29
C LEU A 183 18.17 6.90 4.78
N SER A 184 17.01 6.25 4.59
CA SER A 184 16.91 4.91 4.04
C SER A 184 16.95 4.95 2.51
N TYR A 185 17.60 3.96 1.89
CA TYR A 185 17.63 3.78 0.44
C TYR A 185 18.10 5.01 -0.36
N TYR A 186 19.13 5.71 0.14
CA TYR A 186 19.67 6.94 -0.46
C TYR A 186 20.01 6.81 -1.96
N GLU A 187 20.44 5.64 -2.42
CA GLU A 187 20.73 5.41 -3.84
C GLU A 187 19.50 5.52 -4.75
N VAL A 188 18.30 5.26 -4.24
CA VAL A 188 17.04 5.46 -4.99
C VAL A 188 16.78 6.94 -5.22
N GLN A 189 17.14 7.79 -4.25
CA GLN A 189 17.01 9.23 -4.37
C GLN A 189 17.99 9.78 -5.41
N ARG A 190 19.24 9.29 -5.42
CA ARG A 190 20.24 9.63 -6.45
C ARG A 190 19.88 9.14 -7.84
N GLY A 191 19.17 8.02 -7.92
CA GLY A 191 18.73 7.40 -9.16
C GLY A 191 17.68 8.20 -9.94
N GLY A 192 16.99 9.13 -9.29
CA GLY A 192 15.90 9.91 -9.88
C GLY A 192 14.61 9.10 -10.08
N VAL A 193 13.65 9.68 -10.83
CA VAL A 193 12.26 9.15 -10.96
C VAL A 193 12.19 7.77 -11.63
N TYR A 194 13.23 7.34 -12.35
CA TYR A 194 13.24 6.11 -13.14
C TYR A 194 13.93 4.94 -12.45
N ARG A 195 14.28 5.05 -11.17
CA ARG A 195 14.86 3.95 -10.41
C ARG A 195 13.94 3.56 -9.26
N PHE A 196 13.63 2.28 -9.22
CA PHE A 196 13.03 1.62 -8.06
C PHE A 196 13.90 0.43 -7.67
N LEU A 197 13.88 0.07 -6.39
CA LEU A 197 14.46 -1.18 -5.91
C LEU A 197 13.36 -2.20 -5.78
N VAL A 198 13.61 -3.41 -6.25
CA VAL A 198 12.70 -4.55 -6.05
C VAL A 198 13.17 -5.33 -4.84
N PHE A 199 12.22 -5.74 -4.01
CA PHE A 199 12.49 -6.59 -2.88
C PHE A 199 12.92 -8.00 -3.32
N VAL A 200 14.05 -8.47 -2.80
CA VAL A 200 14.56 -9.83 -3.05
C VAL A 200 14.52 -10.69 -1.78
N GLY A 201 14.79 -10.09 -0.61
CA GLY A 201 14.76 -10.80 0.66
C GLY A 201 15.00 -9.88 1.85
N ARG A 202 14.42 -10.22 3.00
CA ARG A 202 14.60 -9.55 4.30
C ARG A 202 14.89 -10.63 5.31
N TYR A 203 16.01 -10.51 6.02
CA TYR A 203 16.43 -11.51 6.98
C TYR A 203 16.56 -10.85 8.34
N ASN A 204 15.90 -11.41 9.36
CA ASN A 204 16.16 -11.08 10.74
C ASN A 204 17.15 -12.09 11.30
N THR A 205 18.43 -11.71 11.36
CA THR A 205 19.52 -12.61 11.78
C THR A 205 19.68 -12.71 13.30
N GLY A 206 18.77 -12.12 14.08
CA GLY A 206 18.89 -12.00 15.54
C GLY A 206 17.75 -12.60 16.37
N GLN A 207 16.78 -13.30 15.75
CA GLN A 207 15.57 -13.76 16.46
C GLN A 207 15.59 -15.26 16.80
N PRO A 208 15.19 -15.67 18.03
CA PRO A 208 14.86 -17.07 18.30
C PRO A 208 13.58 -17.48 17.55
N SER A 209 13.46 -18.77 17.24
CA SER A 209 12.60 -19.40 16.22
C SER A 209 11.07 -19.16 16.25
N ASN A 210 10.54 -18.32 17.15
CA ASN A 210 9.09 -18.27 17.45
C ASN A 210 8.40 -16.92 17.16
N SER A 211 8.90 -16.09 16.25
CA SER A 211 8.21 -14.85 15.87
C SER A 211 8.01 -14.77 14.36
N SER A 212 6.75 -14.88 13.94
CA SER A 212 6.32 -14.92 12.54
C SER A 212 6.02 -13.54 11.93
N TYR A 213 6.30 -12.43 12.62
CA TYR A 213 5.99 -11.09 12.11
C TYR A 213 7.24 -10.22 12.01
N ILE A 214 7.65 -9.95 10.77
CA ILE A 214 8.49 -8.80 10.40
C ILE A 214 7.57 -7.88 9.62
N SER A 215 7.03 -6.86 10.29
CA SER A 215 6.31 -5.75 9.66
C SER A 215 7.24 -4.94 8.76
#